data_AF-A0A0G0JUZ7-F1
#
_entry.id   AF-A0A0G0JUZ7-F1
#
_cell.length_a   1.000
_cell.length_b   1.000
_cell.length_c   1.000
_cell.angle_alpha   90.00
_cell.angle_beta   90.00
_cell.angle_gamma   90.00
#
_symmetry.space_group_name_H-M   'P 1'
#
loop_
_entity.id
_entity.type
_entity.pdbx_description
1 polymer ?
#
loop_
_entity_poly.entity_id
_entity_poly.type
_entity_poly.pdbx_seq_one_letter_code
_entity_poly.pdbx_strand_id
1 'polypeptide(L)'
;MIQKVDIPVSVLLYHDPQKSKTLPVSISYNARDYKIQKIGFHHTFRTGRTLFHVFSVVAQGTFFRLVFNTDNLFWRLEEISDGYAD
;
A
#
# COMPACT_ATOMS: atom_id res chain seq x y z
N MET A 1 -1.45 17.40 3.16
CA MET A 1 -1.08 17.62 1.72
C MET A 1 -0.69 16.27 1.10
N ILE A 2 -1.00 15.98 -0.18
CA ILE A 2 -0.54 14.73 -0.82
C ILE A 2 0.88 14.91 -1.34
N GLN A 3 1.81 14.09 -0.87
CA GLN A 3 3.19 14.02 -1.33
C GLN A 3 3.41 12.75 -2.17
N LYS A 4 4.05 12.91 -3.34
CA LYS A 4 4.53 11.78 -4.16
C LYS A 4 5.95 11.43 -3.76
N VAL A 5 6.23 10.16 -3.48
CA VAL A 5 7.54 9.71 -2.94
C VAL A 5 8.18 8.57 -3.75
N ASP A 6 7.39 7.67 -4.33
CA ASP A 6 7.84 6.51 -5.12
C ASP A 6 9.07 5.75 -4.57
N ILE A 7 8.94 5.16 -3.38
CA ILE A 7 10.04 4.46 -2.68
C ILE A 7 9.70 2.99 -2.39
N PRO A 8 10.70 2.10 -2.33
CA PRO A 8 10.49 0.72 -1.90
C PRO A 8 10.13 0.67 -0.40
N VAL A 9 9.19 -0.21 -0.05
CA VAL A 9 8.75 -0.42 1.33
C VAL A 9 8.54 -1.91 1.60
N SER A 10 8.59 -2.32 2.87
CA SER A 10 8.17 -3.66 3.27
C SER A 10 6.70 -3.63 3.67
N VAL A 11 5.93 -4.62 3.23
CA VAL A 11 4.51 -4.75 3.54
C VAL A 11 4.24 -6.16 4.04
N LEU A 12 3.59 -6.28 5.20
CA LEU A 12 3.05 -7.56 5.66
C LEU A 12 1.73 -7.79 4.92
N LEU A 13 1.73 -8.74 3.99
CA LEU A 13 0.53 -9.15 3.27
C LEU A 13 -0.08 -10.39 3.92
N TYR A 14 -1.36 -10.32 4.24
CA TYR A 14 -2.13 -11.47 4.72
C TYR A 14 -2.93 -12.07 3.57
N HIS A 15 -2.85 -13.39 3.44
CA HIS A 15 -3.67 -14.18 2.53
C HIS A 15 -4.41 -15.27 3.31
N ASP A 16 -5.73 -15.30 3.14
CA ASP A 16 -6.61 -16.35 3.64
C ASP A 16 -7.32 -17.02 2.46
N PRO A 17 -6.94 -18.26 2.10
CA PRO A 17 -7.57 -18.98 0.99
C PRO A 17 -9.00 -19.43 1.32
N GLN A 18 -9.36 -19.62 2.59
CA GLN A 18 -10.73 -20.03 2.98
C GLN A 18 -11.72 -18.87 2.80
N LYS A 19 -11.24 -17.64 2.99
CA LYS A 19 -12.04 -16.41 2.84
C LYS A 19 -11.79 -15.71 1.50
N SER A 20 -10.97 -16.28 0.62
CA SER A 20 -10.54 -15.69 -0.65
C SER A 20 -10.08 -14.24 -0.50
N LYS A 21 -9.35 -13.94 0.58
CA LYS A 21 -9.01 -12.57 0.97
C LYS A 21 -7.50 -12.37 0.98
N THR A 22 -7.03 -11.38 0.24
CA THR A 22 -5.62 -10.95 0.24
C THR A 22 -5.58 -9.46 0.53
N LEU A 23 -4.89 -9.06 1.60
CA LEU A 23 -4.87 -7.67 2.04
C LEU A 23 -3.57 -7.29 2.77
N PRO A 24 -3.10 -6.03 2.64
CA PRO A 24 -1.98 -5.54 3.43
C PRO A 24 -2.41 -5.28 4.88
N VAL A 25 -1.56 -5.67 5.83
CA VAL A 25 -1.79 -5.57 7.29
C VAL A 25 -0.92 -4.50 7.94
N SER A 26 0.32 -4.35 7.49
CA SER A 26 1.22 -3.30 7.97
C SER A 26 2.23 -2.89 6.91
N ILE A 27 2.81 -1.70 7.09
CA ILE A 27 3.85 -1.11 6.24
C ILE A 27 5.04 -0.77 7.14
N SER A 28 6.24 -1.17 6.76
CA SER A 28 7.47 -0.69 7.37
C SER A 28 8.07 0.40 6.49
N TYR A 29 8.11 1.62 7.01
CA TYR A 29 8.59 2.81 6.31
C TYR A 29 9.37 3.70 7.29
N ASN A 30 10.54 4.19 6.87
CA ASN A 30 11.40 5.08 7.66
C ASN A 30 11.69 4.57 9.09
N ALA A 31 12.07 3.28 9.19
CA ALA A 31 12.31 2.57 10.46
C ALA A 31 11.10 2.57 11.44
N ARG A 32 9.88 2.76 10.93
CA ARG A 32 8.64 2.68 11.69
C ARG A 32 7.67 1.70 11.04
N ASP A 33 6.94 0.99 11.89
CA ASP A 33 5.87 0.09 11.47
C ASP A 33 4.51 0.76 11.64
N TYR A 34 3.77 0.84 10.53
CA TYR A 34 2.43 1.39 10.45
C TYR A 34 1.43 0.24 10.31
N LYS A 35 0.72 -0.08 11.39
CA LYS A 35 -0.41 -1.01 11.33
C LYS A 35 -1.57 -0.39 10.58
N ILE A 36 -2.02 -1.05 9.51
CA ILE A 36 -3.13 -0.59 8.70
C ILE A 36 -4.43 -0.72 9.50
N GLN A 37 -5.14 0.40 9.62
CA GLN A 37 -6.42 0.50 10.35
C GLN A 37 -7.61 0.41 9.40
N LYS A 38 -7.45 0.92 8.18
CA LYS A 38 -8.48 0.90 7.15
C LYS A 38 -7.86 0.66 5.78
N ILE A 39 -8.48 -0.20 5.00
CA ILE A 39 -8.23 -0.33 3.56
C ILE A 39 -9.36 0.43 2.87
N GLY A 40 -8.99 1.41 2.06
CA GLY A 40 -9.88 2.19 1.21
C GLY A 40 -10.02 1.53 -0.15
N PHE A 41 -9.76 2.30 -1.20
CA PHE A 41 -9.88 1.81 -2.57
C PHE A 41 -8.76 0.81 -2.91
N HIS A 42 -9.18 -0.36 -3.39
CA HIS A 42 -8.31 -1.35 -4.03
C HIS A 42 -8.69 -1.46 -5.50
N HIS A 43 -7.72 -1.31 -6.39
CA HIS A 43 -7.91 -1.55 -7.82
C HIS A 43 -6.65 -2.16 -8.42
N THR A 44 -6.75 -2.53 -9.70
CA THR A 44 -5.62 -3.05 -10.46
C THR A 44 -5.48 -2.29 -11.77
N PHE A 45 -4.25 -2.22 -12.27
CA PHE A 45 -3.96 -1.78 -13.63
C PHE A 45 -2.86 -2.65 -14.22
N ARG A 46 -2.71 -2.62 -15.55
CA ARG A 46 -1.61 -3.30 -16.24
C ARG A 46 -0.72 -2.30 -16.97
N THR A 47 0.58 -2.56 -16.95
CA THR A 47 1.55 -1.90 -17.81
C THR A 47 2.32 -2.98 -18.55
N GLY A 48 2.10 -3.09 -19.86
CA GLY A 48 2.54 -4.26 -20.62
C GLY A 48 1.91 -5.55 -20.07
N ARG A 49 2.75 -6.54 -19.74
CA ARG A 49 2.29 -7.82 -19.16
C ARG A 49 2.08 -7.76 -17.64
N THR A 50 2.64 -6.77 -16.98
CA THR A 50 2.72 -6.73 -15.53
C THR A 50 1.40 -6.21 -14.95
N LEU A 51 0.83 -6.96 -14.02
CA LEU A 51 -0.32 -6.53 -13.22
C LEU A 51 0.19 -5.81 -11.97
N PHE A 52 -0.48 -4.71 -11.62
CA PHE A 52 -0.21 -3.96 -10.42
C PHE A 52 -1.46 -3.93 -9.56
N HIS A 53 -1.31 -4.24 -8.27
CA HIS A 53 -2.36 -4.04 -7.28
C HIS A 53 -2.09 -2.74 -6.53
N VAL A 54 -3.08 -1.85 -6.49
CA VAL A 54 -2.98 -0.57 -5.81
C VAL A 54 -3.90 -0.58 -4.61
N PHE A 55 -3.35 -0.33 -3.43
CA PHE A 55 -4.09 -0.23 -2.18
C PHE A 55 -3.98 1.18 -1.61
N SER A 56 -5.11 1.85 -1.46
CA SER A 56 -5.24 3.03 -0.62
C SER A 56 -5.49 2.58 0.82
N VAL A 57 -4.65 2.98 1.77
CA VAL A 57 -4.78 2.55 3.16
C VAL A 57 -4.60 3.72 4.12
N VAL A 58 -5.16 3.59 5.32
CA VAL A 58 -4.96 4.53 6.42
C VAL A 58 -4.32 3.79 7.59
N ALA A 59 -3.25 4.37 8.12
CA ALA A 59 -2.58 3.91 9.31
C ALA A 59 -2.18 5.11 10.17
N GLN A 60 -2.57 5.11 11.44
CA GLN A 60 -2.25 6.18 12.40
C GLN A 60 -2.64 7.59 11.88
N GLY A 61 -3.81 7.72 11.25
CA GLY A 61 -4.28 9.00 10.68
C GLY A 61 -3.60 9.41 9.36
N THR A 62 -2.57 8.70 8.92
CA THR A 62 -1.87 8.96 7.66
C THR A 62 -2.42 8.07 6.54
N PHE A 63 -2.63 8.67 5.38
CA PHE A 63 -2.96 7.98 4.13
C PHE A 63 -1.70 7.49 3.42
N PHE A 64 -1.75 6.27 2.88
CA PHE A 64 -0.70 5.69 2.06
C PHE A 64 -1.29 5.07 0.79
N ARG A 65 -0.64 5.30 -0.36
CA ARG A 65 -0.89 4.59 -1.61
C ARG A 65 0.22 3.55 -1.84
N LEU A 66 -0.12 2.28 -1.67
CA LEU A 66 0.79 1.16 -1.88
C LEU A 66 0.55 0.53 -3.25
N VAL A 67 1.64 0.22 -3.95
CA VAL A 67 1.60 -0.47 -5.25
C VAL A 67 2.41 -1.74 -5.17
N PHE A 68 1.77 -2.86 -5.48
CA PHE A 68 2.39 -4.17 -5.56
C PHE A 68 2.54 -4.58 -7.02
N ASN A 69 3.78 -4.81 -7.44
CA ASN A 69 4.12 -5.31 -8.76
C ASN A 69 4.11 -6.85 -8.75
N THR A 70 3.26 -7.49 -9.55
CA THR A 70 3.14 -8.96 -9.56
C THR A 70 4.25 -9.68 -10.32
N ASP A 71 5.08 -8.97 -11.09
CA ASP A 71 6.17 -9.54 -11.88
C ASP A 71 7.43 -9.73 -11.02
N ASN A 72 7.75 -8.74 -10.17
CA ASN A 72 8.92 -8.81 -9.29
C ASN A 72 8.59 -8.94 -7.79
N LEU A 73 7.30 -8.89 -7.43
CA LEU A 73 6.79 -8.98 -6.06
C LEU A 73 7.24 -7.84 -5.14
N PHE A 74 7.63 -6.69 -5.70
CA PHE A 74 8.06 -5.54 -4.93
C PHE A 74 6.89 -4.63 -4.59
N TRP A 75 6.94 -4.08 -3.38
CA TRP A 75 6.04 -3.06 -2.89
C TRP A 75 6.70 -1.69 -2.99
N ARG A 76 5.93 -0.71 -3.47
CA ARG A 76 6.31 0.70 -3.47
C ARG A 76 5.24 1.53 -2.78
N LEU A 77 5.69 2.54 -2.05
CA LEU A 77 4.86 3.63 -1.55
C LEU A 77 4.93 4.76 -2.59
N GLU A 78 3.81 5.06 -3.25
CA GLU A 78 3.77 6.10 -4.29
C GLU A 78 3.32 7.44 -3.74
N GLU A 79 2.37 7.45 -2.79
CA GLU A 79 1.80 8.67 -2.21
C GLU A 79 1.62 8.53 -0.70
N ILE A 80 1.86 9.63 0.02
CA ILE A 80 1.62 9.77 1.45
C ILE A 80 0.90 11.10 1.72
N SER A 81 -0.03 11.11 2.68
CA SER A 81 -0.68 12.35 3.15
C SER A 81 -1.01 12.21 4.63
N ASP A 82 -0.52 13.14 5.43
CA ASP A 82 -0.72 13.23 6.88
C ASP A 82 -2.08 13.83 7.28
N GLY A 83 -2.91 14.21 6.31
CA GLY A 83 -4.23 14.78 6.56
C GLY A 83 -4.23 16.21 7.10
N TYR A 84 -3.07 16.81 7.34
CA TYR A 84 -2.94 18.22 7.70
C TYR A 84 -2.86 19.06 6.41
N ALA A 85 -3.74 20.05 6.32
CA ALA A 85 -3.52 21.23 5.50
C ALA A 85 -2.90 22.26 6.44
N ASP A 86 -1.76 22.84 6.08
CA ASP A 86 -1.30 24.07 6.73
C ASP A 86 -2.38 25.16 6.62
#